data_AF-A0A7V2S4Q9-F1
#
_entry.id   AF-A0A7V2S4Q9-F1
#
_cell.length_a   1.000
_cell.length_b   1.000
_cell.length_c   1.000
_cell.angle_alpha   90.00
_cell.angle_beta   90.00
_cell.angle_gamma   90.00
#
_symmetry.space_group_name_H-M   'P 1'
#
loop_
_entity.id
_entity.type
_entity.pdbx_description
1 polymer ?
#
loop_
_entity_poly.entity_id
_entity_poly.type
_entity_poly.pdbx_seq_one_letter_code
_entity_poly.pdbx_strand_id
1 'polypeptide(L)' 'GVPNESTLGTSGEKGSGLGLDIVRKIVEAHGFAIAVESELGKGTTFIITAPKEKTQPGKSKQGS' A
#
# COMPACT_ATOMS: atom_id res chain seq x y z
N GLY A 1 -1.72 27.99 -10.43
CA GLY A 1 -1.95 26.64 -9.89
C GLY A 1 -2.37 25.78 -11.05
N VAL A 2 -1.62 24.72 -11.34
CA VAL A 2 -1.98 23.78 -12.40
C VAL A 2 -3.09 22.88 -11.84
N PRO A 3 -4.24 22.72 -12.51
CA PRO A 3 -5.27 21.81 -12.03
C PRO A 3 -4.72 20.38 -11.97
N ASN A 4 -5.15 19.60 -10.98
CA ASN A 4 -4.84 18.17 -10.87
C ASN A 4 -5.62 17.41 -11.96
N GLU A 5 -5.16 17.48 -13.20
CA GLU A 5 -5.80 16.85 -14.36
C GLU A 5 -5.31 15.41 -14.52
N SER A 6 -6.24 14.46 -14.46
CA SER A 6 -5.98 13.07 -14.80
C SER A 6 -5.76 12.93 -16.30
N THR A 7 -4.73 12.19 -16.70
CA THR A 7 -4.49 11.85 -18.11
C THR A 7 -5.59 10.94 -18.64
N LEU A 8 -5.82 10.98 -19.96
CA LEU A 8 -6.72 10.05 -20.63
C LEU A 8 -6.13 8.65 -20.64
N GLY A 9 -6.98 7.64 -20.44
CA GLY A 9 -6.66 6.22 -20.56
C GLY A 9 -6.50 5.77 -22.01
N THR A 10 -6.20 4.50 -22.21
CA THR A 10 -5.85 3.91 -23.52
C THR A 10 -6.95 4.04 -24.57
N SER A 11 -8.22 4.13 -24.15
CA SER A 11 -9.38 4.31 -25.03
C SER A 11 -10.01 5.70 -24.88
N GLY A 12 -9.28 6.68 -24.35
CA GLY A 12 -9.78 8.04 -24.12
C GLY A 12 -10.68 8.18 -22.90
N GLU A 13 -10.78 7.16 -22.05
CA GLU A 13 -11.54 7.21 -20.81
C GLU A 13 -10.84 8.08 -19.76
N LYS A 14 -11.63 8.85 -18.99
CA LYS A 14 -11.10 9.58 -17.84
C LYS A 14 -10.80 8.59 -16.71
N GLY A 15 -9.58 8.66 -16.15
CA GLY A 15 -9.25 7.90 -14.95
C GLY A 15 -10.22 8.21 -13.81
N SER A 16 -10.79 7.16 -13.20
CA SER A 16 -11.77 7.28 -12.11
C SER A 16 -11.15 7.62 -10.75
N GLY A 17 -9.81 7.65 -10.65
CA GLY A 17 -9.10 7.83 -9.39
C GLY A 17 -9.16 6.64 -8.43
N LEU A 18 -9.78 5.52 -8.83
CA LEU A 18 -10.01 4.36 -7.96
C LEU A 18 -8.76 3.50 -7.70
N GLY A 19 -7.69 3.70 -8.45
CA GLY A 19 -6.50 2.83 -8.39
C GLY A 19 -5.90 2.70 -6.98
N LEU A 20 -5.76 3.81 -6.25
CA LEU A 20 -5.17 3.78 -4.91
C LEU A 20 -6.10 3.16 -3.86
N ASP A 21 -7.41 3.33 -4.01
CA ASP A 21 -8.41 2.69 -3.16
C ASP A 21 -8.37 1.16 -3.33
N ILE A 22 -8.26 0.68 -4.58
CA ILE A 22 -8.08 -0.74 -4.89
C ILE A 22 -6.79 -1.27 -4.27
N VAL A 23 -5.67 -0.54 -4.42
CA VAL A 23 -4.38 -0.92 -3.80
C VAL A 23 -4.50 -1.03 -2.29
N ARG A 24 -5.11 -0.05 -1.62
CA ARG A 24 -5.30 -0.07 -0.16
C ARG A 24 -6.09 -1.32 0.27
N LYS A 25 -7.22 -1.59 -0.37
CA LYS A 25 -8.06 -2.77 -0.09
C LYS A 25 -7.28 -4.08 -0.25
N ILE A 26 -6.48 -4.20 -1.30
CA ILE A 26 -5.64 -5.39 -1.53
C ILE A 26 -4.61 -5.54 -0.40
N VAL A 27 -3.88 -4.48 -0.06
CA VAL A 27 -2.85 -4.51 0.99
C VAL A 27 -3.45 -4.89 2.34
N GLU A 28 -4.54 -4.25 2.74
CA GLU A 28 -5.22 -4.51 4.02
C GLU A 28 -5.79 -5.94 4.07
N ALA A 29 -6.32 -6.46 2.96
CA ALA A 29 -6.82 -7.84 2.88
C ALA A 29 -5.73 -8.89 3.09
N HIS A 30 -4.45 -8.57 2.80
CA HIS A 30 -3.30 -9.44 3.06
C HIS A 30 -2.72 -9.24 4.48
N GLY A 31 -3.35 -8.42 5.32
CA GLY A 31 -2.86 -8.11 6.67
C GLY A 31 -1.64 -7.18 6.68
N PHE A 32 -1.37 -6.51 5.56
CA PHE A 32 -0.30 -5.54 5.42
C PHE A 32 -0.84 -4.13 5.71
N ALA A 33 0.05 -3.17 5.93
CA ALA A 33 -0.30 -1.75 6.08
C ALA A 33 0.27 -0.92 4.93
N ILE A 34 -0.39 0.17 4.53
CA ILE A 34 0.11 1.13 3.55
C ILE A 34 0.14 2.55 4.12
N ALA A 35 1.24 3.27 3.90
CA ALA A 35 1.41 4.68 4.23
C ALA A 35 1.89 5.48 3.00
N VAL A 36 1.71 6.81 3.04
CA VAL A 36 2.12 7.72 1.97
C VAL A 36 2.87 8.89 2.57
N GLU A 37 4.05 9.15 2.04
CA GLU A 37 4.84 10.35 2.32
C GLU A 37 4.97 11.13 1.02
N SER A 38 4.65 12.42 1.01
CA SER A 38 4.72 13.23 -0.21
C SER A 38 5.23 14.61 0.10
N GLU A 39 6.10 15.11 -0.77
CA GLU A 39 6.56 16.49 -0.72
C GLU A 39 6.52 17.10 -2.12
N LEU A 40 5.95 18.31 -2.22
CA LEU A 40 5.80 19.02 -3.48
C LEU A 40 7.16 19.24 -4.15
N GLY A 41 7.27 18.88 -5.42
CA GLY A 41 8.52 19.00 -6.18
C GLY A 41 9.60 17.96 -5.84
N LYS A 42 9.40 17.12 -4.82
CA LYS A 42 10.29 15.98 -4.51
C LYS A 42 9.67 14.62 -4.82
N GLY A 43 8.35 14.58 -4.95
CA GLY A 43 7.59 13.39 -5.33
C GLY A 43 6.82 12.76 -4.17
N THR A 44 6.49 11.49 -4.34
CA THR A 44 5.65 10.72 -3.42
C THR A 44 6.23 9.32 -3.22
N THR A 45 6.26 8.87 -1.98
CA THR A 45 6.70 7.54 -1.55
C THR A 45 5.52 6.79 -0.94
N PHE A 46 5.27 5.58 -1.45
CA PHE A 46 4.30 4.65 -0.90
C PHE A 46 5.04 3.56 -0.12
N ILE A 47 4.63 3.31 1.11
CA ILE A 47 5.32 2.41 2.04
C ILE A 47 4.36 1.27 2.39
N ILE A 48 4.71 0.04 2.03
CA ILE A 48 3.94 -1.16 2.39
C ILE A 48 4.69 -1.91 3.49
N THR A 49 4.01 -2.18 4.60
CA THR A 49 4.58 -2.87 5.76
C THR A 49 3.93 -4.23 5.92
N ALA A 50 4.74 -5.29 5.90
CA ALA A 50 4.29 -6.64 6.20
C ALA A 50 4.11 -6.85 7.72
N PRO A 51 3.14 -7.68 8.16
CA PRO A 51 2.98 -8.04 9.55
C PRO A 51 4.22 -8.82 10.00
N LYS A 52 4.68 -8.54 11.23
CA LYS A 52 5.73 -9.35 11.83
C LYS A 52 5.20 -10.76 12.03
N GLU A 53 5.92 -11.74 11.49
CA GLU A 53 5.66 -13.13 11.82
C GLU A 53 5.76 -13.27 13.34
N LYS A 54 4.73 -13.88 13.95
CA LYS A 54 4.81 -14.22 15.37
C LYS A 54 5.82 -15.35 15.48
N THR A 55 7.11 -15.04 15.59
CA THR A 55 8.11 -15.99 16.03
C THR A 55 7.70 -16.39 17.44
N GLN A 56 6.92 -17.47 17.58
CA GLN A 56 6.68 -18.08 18.87
C GLN A 56 8.07 -18.53 19.36
N PRO A 57 8.56 -18.04 20.51
CA PRO A 57 9.74 -18.64 21.11
C PRO A 57 9.42 -20.12 21.29
N GLY A 58 10.24 -20.98 20.66
CA GLY A 58 9.98 -22.39 20.58
C GLY A 58 9.66 -22.97 21.95
N LYS A 59 8.56 -23.72 22.07
CA LYS A 59 8.37 -24.66 23.16
C LYS A 59 9.52 -25.67 23.08
N SER A 60 10.60 -25.44 23.82
CA SER A 60 11.53 -26.49 24.16
C SER A 60 10.71 -27.56 24.90
N LYS A 61 10.59 -28.74 24.27
CA LYS A 61 10.05 -29.93 24.93
C LYS A 61 10.90 -30.17 26.18
N GLN A 62 10.32 -29.97 27.37
CA GLN A 62 10.75 -30.68 28.56
C GLN A 62 10.43 -32.16 28.33
N GLY A 63 11.41 -32.89 27.83
CA GLY A 63 11.46 -34.34 27.90
C GLY A 63 12.20 -34.73 29.18
N SER A 64 11.60 -35.64 29.94
CA SER A 64 12.09 -36.27 31.16
C SER A 64 13.43 -36.99 31.01
#